data_AF-A0A5J6GN91-F1
#
_entry.id   AF-A0A5J6GN91-F1
#
_cell.length_a   1.000
_cell.length_b   1.000
_cell.length_c   1.000
_cell.angle_alpha   90.00
_cell.angle_beta   90.00
_cell.angle_gamma   90.00
#
_symmetry.space_group_name_H-M   'P 1'
#
loop_
_entity.id
_entity.type
_entity.pdbx_description
1 polymer ?
#
loop_
_entity_poly.entity_id
_entity_poly.type
_entity_poly.pdbx_seq_one_letter_code
_entity_poly.pdbx_strand_id
1 'polypeptide(L)'
;MRMRFAALTLAAAAVGVFAVGSANADAPRAAADTSQKGRVEVIELRLKDLAYENVDLGKAGPSLGDMSAYSGTAVENGREVGRGAGTSQVVRVDGDDVTSQAVITIELERGALTMQSLRPGEASSLDMAITGGTGDFRDARGTVRYWDINTPQERLRAEILH
;
A
#
# COMPACT_ATOMS: atom_id res chain seq x y z
N MET A 1 -19.69 -0.87 -54.56
CA MET A 1 -20.24 -1.97 -55.39
C MET A 1 -19.18 -2.39 -56.40
N ARG A 2 -18.67 -3.63 -56.28
CA ARG A 2 -18.07 -4.55 -57.30
C ARG A 2 -17.02 -3.94 -58.28
N MET A 3 -15.70 -4.10 -58.14
CA MET A 3 -14.82 -5.30 -58.21
C MET A 3 -14.64 -5.90 -59.62
N ARG A 4 -13.37 -6.28 -59.93
CA ARG A 4 -12.83 -7.29 -60.89
C ARG A 4 -12.22 -6.74 -62.20
N PHE A 5 -11.15 -7.24 -62.83
CA PHE A 5 -9.98 -8.14 -62.58
C PHE A 5 -9.21 -8.22 -63.92
N ALA A 6 -7.87 -8.30 -63.93
CA ALA A 6 -7.02 -9.00 -64.93
C ALA A 6 -5.54 -8.92 -64.43
N ALA A 7 -4.85 -10.01 -64.04
CA ALA A 7 -4.20 -11.06 -64.85
C ALA A 7 -3.02 -10.50 -65.71
N LEU A 8 -1.83 -11.07 -65.84
CA LEU A 8 -1.24 -12.36 -65.48
C LEU A 8 0.31 -12.25 -65.55
N THR A 9 0.99 -13.23 -64.97
CA THR A 9 2.42 -13.50 -64.69
C THR A 9 3.37 -13.87 -65.86
N LEU A 10 4.69 -13.66 -65.70
CA LEU A 10 5.83 -14.58 -66.04
C LEU A 10 7.18 -13.97 -65.57
N ALA A 11 7.81 -14.40 -64.46
CA ALA A 11 8.77 -15.51 -64.25
C ALA A 11 10.22 -15.28 -64.75
N ALA A 12 11.20 -15.29 -63.83
CA ALA A 12 12.51 -15.95 -63.98
C ALA A 12 13.26 -16.00 -62.64
N ALA A 13 13.73 -17.18 -62.27
CA ALA A 13 14.42 -17.52 -61.03
C ALA A 13 15.91 -17.16 -61.05
N ALA A 14 16.49 -16.91 -59.87
CA ALA A 14 17.92 -17.11 -59.63
C ALA A 14 18.12 -17.73 -58.25
N VAL A 15 18.68 -18.94 -58.27
CA VAL A 15 19.13 -19.74 -57.14
C VAL A 15 20.36 -19.06 -56.51
N GLY A 16 20.40 -19.03 -55.18
CA GLY A 16 21.57 -18.58 -54.42
C GLY A 16 21.56 -19.18 -53.01
N VAL A 17 21.91 -20.46 -52.91
CA VAL A 17 22.23 -21.12 -51.64
C VAL A 17 23.62 -20.66 -51.22
N PHE A 18 23.72 -19.97 -50.08
CA PHE A 18 24.96 -19.90 -49.30
C PHE A 18 24.64 -20.26 -47.85
N ALA A 19 24.99 -21.49 -47.49
CA ALA A 19 25.20 -21.89 -46.11
C ALA A 19 26.66 -21.58 -45.75
N VAL A 20 26.89 -20.67 -44.80
CA VAL A 20 28.16 -20.57 -44.07
C VAL A 20 27.87 -20.18 -42.62
N GLY A 21 28.20 -21.09 -41.70
CA GLY A 21 28.90 -20.76 -40.46
C GLY A 21 28.07 -20.19 -39.31
N SER A 22 27.58 -21.09 -38.45
CA SER A 22 27.34 -20.84 -37.04
C SER A 22 28.64 -20.38 -36.37
N ALA A 23 28.69 -19.15 -35.88
CA ALA A 23 29.71 -18.71 -34.94
C ALA A 23 29.05 -17.82 -33.89
N ASN A 24 29.12 -18.31 -32.65
CA ASN A 24 28.56 -17.71 -31.45
C ASN A 24 29.05 -16.27 -31.29
N ALA A 25 28.16 -15.30 -31.51
CA ALA A 25 28.28 -14.01 -30.87
C ALA A 25 27.52 -14.11 -29.55
N ASP A 26 28.23 -14.44 -28.48
CA ASP A 26 27.82 -14.13 -27.10
C ASP A 26 27.68 -12.61 -26.98
N ALA A 27 26.60 -12.07 -27.52
CA ALA A 27 26.09 -10.80 -27.05
C ALA A 27 25.66 -11.06 -25.61
N PRO A 28 26.20 -10.33 -24.60
CA PRO A 28 25.63 -10.41 -23.28
C PRO A 28 24.18 -9.98 -23.43
N ARG A 29 23.26 -10.93 -23.33
CA ARG A 29 21.87 -10.66 -23.05
C ARG A 29 21.91 -9.96 -21.71
N ALA A 30 21.97 -8.63 -21.72
CA ALA A 30 21.80 -7.81 -20.55
C ALA A 30 20.53 -8.35 -19.89
N ALA A 31 20.72 -9.06 -18.78
CA ALA A 31 19.63 -9.43 -17.92
C ALA A 31 18.94 -8.09 -17.63
N ALA A 32 17.71 -7.93 -18.11
CA ALA A 32 16.83 -6.88 -17.66
C ALA A 32 16.47 -7.23 -16.21
N ASP A 33 17.43 -7.01 -15.31
CA ASP A 33 17.31 -7.31 -13.89
C ASP A 33 18.10 -6.28 -13.10
N THR A 34 17.69 -5.02 -13.19
CA THR A 34 18.11 -3.94 -12.28
C THR A 34 17.12 -2.78 -12.33
N SER A 35 15.93 -2.90 -11.73
CA SER A 35 15.15 -1.70 -11.32
C SER A 35 14.00 -1.93 -10.31
N GLN A 36 13.75 -3.14 -9.82
CA GLN A 36 12.67 -3.38 -8.85
C GLN A 36 13.11 -3.20 -7.38
N LYS A 37 14.42 -3.13 -7.08
CA LYS A 37 14.89 -2.82 -5.72
C LYS A 37 14.85 -1.30 -5.49
N GLY A 38 13.90 -0.85 -4.66
CA GLY A 38 13.97 0.47 -4.01
C GLY A 38 12.98 1.54 -4.46
N ARG A 39 11.91 1.21 -5.19
CA ARG A 39 10.84 2.19 -5.46
C ARG A 39 9.86 2.23 -4.29
N VAL A 40 9.80 3.36 -3.60
CA VAL A 40 8.77 3.66 -2.60
C VAL A 40 7.43 3.89 -3.30
N GLU A 41 6.41 3.11 -2.98
CA GLU A 41 5.02 3.40 -3.36
C GLU A 41 4.43 4.35 -2.30
N VAL A 42 3.80 5.44 -2.74
CA VAL A 42 3.17 6.42 -1.85
C VAL A 42 1.67 6.37 -2.06
N ILE A 43 0.92 6.22 -0.97
CA ILE A 43 -0.54 6.28 -0.95
C ILE A 43 -0.97 7.39 0.02
N GLU A 44 -1.84 8.29 -0.43
CA GLU A 44 -2.39 9.38 0.38
C GLU A 44 -3.91 9.25 0.46
N LEU A 45 -4.45 9.10 1.66
CA LEU A 45 -5.88 8.88 1.89
C LEU A 45 -6.42 9.90 2.88
N ARG A 46 -7.65 10.35 2.65
CA ARG A 46 -8.47 10.99 3.69
C ARG A 46 -9.34 9.93 4.35
N LEU A 47 -9.61 10.10 5.63
CA LEU A 47 -10.58 9.29 6.35
C LEU A 47 -11.86 10.10 6.59
N LYS A 48 -13.01 9.45 6.42
CA LYS A 48 -14.34 10.02 6.74
C LYS A 48 -15.20 9.00 7.46
N ASP A 49 -16.37 9.42 7.89
CA ASP A 49 -17.34 8.57 8.59
C ASP A 49 -16.69 7.86 9.79
N LEU A 50 -15.88 8.62 10.53
CA LEU A 50 -15.10 8.11 11.65
C LEU A 50 -16.03 7.64 12.77
N ALA A 51 -15.82 6.41 13.23
CA ALA A 51 -16.36 5.92 14.47
C ALA A 51 -15.20 5.72 15.47
N TYR A 52 -15.40 6.17 16.70
CA TYR A 52 -14.41 6.13 17.76
C TYR A 52 -15.11 5.82 19.08
N GLU A 53 -14.61 4.83 19.80
CA GLU A 53 -15.12 4.43 21.12
C GLU A 53 -13.96 4.18 22.09
N ASN A 54 -14.11 4.68 23.32
CA ASN A 54 -13.20 4.39 24.44
C ASN A 54 -13.88 3.42 25.41
N VAL A 55 -13.14 2.42 25.82
CA VAL A 55 -13.54 1.39 26.77
C VAL A 55 -12.62 1.49 27.99
N ASP A 56 -13.15 2.09 29.05
CA ASP A 56 -12.52 2.11 30.39
C ASP A 56 -12.76 0.73 31.03
N LEU A 57 -11.68 -0.03 31.22
CA LEU A 57 -11.74 -1.43 31.68
C LEU A 57 -11.20 -1.59 33.11
N GLY A 58 -10.62 -0.54 33.69
CA GLY A 58 -9.93 -0.61 34.96
C GLY A 58 -10.54 0.30 36.03
N LYS A 59 -9.68 1.09 36.66
CA LYS A 59 -10.11 2.10 37.63
C LYS A 59 -10.55 3.33 36.85
N ALA A 60 -11.58 4.01 37.32
CA ALA A 60 -12.06 5.24 36.70
C ALA A 60 -10.91 6.20 36.34
N GLY A 61 -10.83 6.56 35.06
CA GLY A 61 -9.73 7.34 34.49
C GLY A 61 -8.70 6.46 33.75
N PRO A 62 -7.63 7.05 33.20
CA PRO A 62 -6.67 6.29 32.40
C PRO A 62 -6.00 5.16 33.19
N SER A 63 -6.12 3.94 32.68
CA SER A 63 -5.65 2.74 33.36
C SER A 63 -5.07 1.71 32.41
N LEU A 64 -4.20 0.84 32.94
CA LEU A 64 -3.57 -0.23 32.15
C LEU A 64 -4.64 -1.17 31.60
N GLY A 65 -4.63 -1.37 30.28
CA GLY A 65 -5.57 -2.24 29.60
C GLY A 65 -6.77 -1.53 28.97
N ASP A 66 -7.02 -0.25 29.30
CA ASP A 66 -8.03 0.58 28.64
C ASP A 66 -7.83 0.54 27.13
N MET A 67 -8.93 0.56 26.39
CA MET A 67 -8.93 0.29 24.97
C MET A 67 -9.70 1.35 24.20
N SER A 68 -9.23 1.67 23.00
CA SER A 68 -9.97 2.45 22.03
C SER A 68 -10.19 1.61 20.77
N ALA A 69 -11.39 1.68 20.20
CA ALA A 69 -11.72 1.09 18.91
C ALA A 69 -12.05 2.20 17.92
N TYR A 70 -11.54 2.07 16.69
CA TYR A 70 -11.76 3.06 15.64
C TYR A 70 -12.02 2.41 14.29
N SER A 71 -12.81 3.07 13.47
CA SER A 71 -13.01 2.72 12.07
C SER A 71 -13.34 3.95 11.22
N GLY A 72 -13.14 3.86 9.92
CA GLY A 72 -13.48 4.93 8.98
C GLY A 72 -13.39 4.48 7.52
N THR A 73 -13.96 5.28 6.64
CA THR A 73 -13.92 5.07 5.19
C THR A 73 -12.71 5.78 4.59
N ALA A 74 -11.92 5.05 3.79
CA ALA A 74 -10.77 5.61 3.09
C ALA A 74 -11.19 6.24 1.77
N VAL A 75 -10.74 7.47 1.53
CA VAL A 75 -11.10 8.28 0.37
C VAL A 75 -9.85 8.78 -0.34
N GLU A 76 -9.78 8.51 -1.64
CA GLU A 76 -8.74 9.03 -2.54
C GLU A 76 -9.42 9.81 -3.66
N ASN A 77 -8.97 11.03 -3.94
CA ASN A 77 -9.52 11.89 -5.00
C ASN A 77 -11.06 12.04 -4.96
N GLY A 78 -11.64 12.02 -3.75
CA GLY A 78 -13.09 12.16 -3.54
C GLY A 78 -13.90 10.88 -3.74
N ARG A 79 -13.25 9.74 -4.03
CA ARG A 79 -13.88 8.43 -4.18
C ARG A 79 -13.55 7.55 -2.97
N GLU A 80 -14.51 6.77 -2.52
CA GLU A 80 -14.26 5.72 -1.54
C GLU A 80 -13.42 4.63 -2.19
N VAL A 81 -12.29 4.30 -1.57
CA VAL A 81 -11.33 3.30 -2.07
C VAL A 81 -11.10 2.16 -1.09
N GLY A 82 -11.73 2.23 0.08
CA GLY A 82 -11.54 1.23 1.12
C GLY A 82 -12.04 1.66 2.48
N ARG A 83 -11.57 0.96 3.51
CA ARG A 83 -11.90 1.23 4.92
C ARG A 83 -10.72 0.94 5.81
N GLY A 84 -10.62 1.69 6.91
CA GLY A 84 -9.66 1.46 7.98
C GLY A 84 -10.37 1.04 9.26
N ALA A 85 -9.75 0.17 10.04
CA ALA A 85 -10.19 -0.15 11.39
C ALA A 85 -9.02 -0.61 12.25
N GLY A 86 -9.12 -0.43 13.56
CA GLY A 86 -8.11 -0.91 14.48
C GLY A 86 -8.48 -0.69 15.93
N THR A 87 -7.53 -1.05 16.79
CA THR A 87 -7.64 -0.85 18.23
C THR A 87 -6.34 -0.29 18.79
N SER A 88 -6.48 0.45 19.87
CA SER A 88 -5.36 0.88 20.70
C SER A 88 -5.59 0.39 22.12
N GLN A 89 -4.55 -0.07 22.80
CA GLN A 89 -4.62 -0.45 24.20
C GLN A 89 -3.57 0.28 25.01
N VAL A 90 -3.95 0.81 26.17
CA VAL A 90 -3.02 1.40 27.13
C VAL A 90 -2.10 0.32 27.70
N VAL A 91 -0.80 0.46 27.45
CA VAL A 91 0.26 -0.48 27.86
C VAL A 91 1.20 0.10 28.92
N ARG A 92 1.14 1.41 29.18
CA ARG A 92 1.87 2.08 30.26
C ARG A 92 1.08 3.29 30.76
N VAL A 93 1.10 3.48 32.08
CA VAL A 93 0.59 4.68 32.76
C VAL A 93 1.66 5.17 33.74
N ASP A 94 1.99 6.45 33.69
CA ASP A 94 2.97 7.13 34.55
C ASP A 94 2.43 8.52 34.93
N GLY A 95 1.68 8.60 36.02
CA GLY A 95 0.90 9.80 36.34
C GLY A 95 -0.15 10.07 35.25
N ASP A 96 -0.09 11.25 34.64
CA ASP A 96 -0.97 11.64 33.53
C ASP A 96 -0.43 11.19 32.16
N ASP A 97 0.81 10.67 32.10
CA ASP A 97 1.40 10.17 30.86
C ASP A 97 0.95 8.74 30.57
N VAL A 98 0.29 8.56 29.43
CA VAL A 98 -0.24 7.27 28.99
C VAL A 98 0.49 6.86 27.71
N THR A 99 0.85 5.59 27.57
CA THR A 99 1.33 5.04 26.28
C THR A 99 0.40 3.93 25.84
N SER A 100 -0.04 4.01 24.58
CA SER A 100 -0.92 3.03 23.96
C SER A 100 -0.22 2.30 22.82
N GLN A 101 -0.43 0.99 22.72
CA GLN A 101 -0.07 0.20 21.56
C GLN A 101 -1.26 0.18 20.59
N ALA A 102 -1.04 0.61 19.35
CA ALA A 102 -2.05 0.63 18.30
C ALA A 102 -1.77 -0.42 17.23
N VAL A 103 -2.82 -1.08 16.74
CA VAL A 103 -2.78 -1.96 15.56
C VAL A 103 -3.95 -1.58 14.65
N ILE A 104 -3.62 -1.20 13.41
CA ILE A 104 -4.59 -0.73 12.41
C ILE A 104 -4.45 -1.57 11.15
N THR A 105 -5.59 -1.84 10.51
CA THR A 105 -5.65 -2.37 9.15
C THR A 105 -6.37 -1.39 8.25
N ILE A 106 -5.82 -1.14 7.06
CA ILE A 106 -6.54 -0.49 5.96
C ILE A 106 -6.74 -1.51 4.85
N GLU A 107 -7.99 -1.73 4.47
CA GLU A 107 -8.40 -2.57 3.37
C GLU A 107 -8.69 -1.71 2.15
N LEU A 108 -7.99 -1.98 1.05
CA LEU A 108 -8.20 -1.38 -0.27
C LEU A 108 -8.55 -2.48 -1.27
N GLU A 109 -9.01 -2.11 -2.47
CA GLU A 109 -9.35 -3.07 -3.54
C GLU A 109 -8.18 -4.03 -3.88
N ARG A 110 -6.95 -3.52 -3.86
CA ARG A 110 -5.73 -4.27 -4.21
C ARG A 110 -5.20 -5.15 -3.06
N GLY A 111 -5.76 -5.04 -1.86
CA GLY A 111 -5.30 -5.76 -0.67
C GLY A 111 -5.35 -4.91 0.59
N ALA A 112 -4.87 -5.47 1.70
CA ALA A 112 -4.84 -4.80 3.00
C ALA A 112 -3.40 -4.47 3.44
N LEU A 113 -3.25 -3.42 4.24
CA LEU A 113 -2.03 -3.03 4.95
C LEU A 113 -2.26 -3.15 6.45
N THR A 114 -1.31 -3.74 7.18
CA THR A 114 -1.31 -3.78 8.65
C THR A 114 -0.21 -2.89 9.20
N MET A 115 -0.56 -2.04 10.16
CA MET A 115 0.37 -1.10 10.77
C MET A 115 0.27 -1.08 12.29
N GLN A 116 1.38 -0.75 12.96
CA GLN A 116 1.47 -0.74 14.41
C GLN A 116 2.37 0.37 14.95
N SER A 117 2.11 0.81 16.18
CA SER A 117 2.93 1.81 16.88
C SER A 117 2.77 1.74 18.39
N LEU A 118 3.75 2.27 19.11
CA LEU A 118 3.55 2.81 20.46
C LEU A 118 3.30 4.32 20.34
N ARG A 119 2.17 4.79 20.84
CA ARG A 119 1.77 6.20 20.87
C ARG A 119 1.85 6.73 22.30
N PRO A 120 2.68 7.74 22.58
CA PRO A 120 2.61 8.49 23.83
C PRO A 120 1.47 9.51 23.77
N GLY A 121 0.57 9.43 24.75
CA GLY A 121 -0.56 10.34 24.94
C GLY A 121 -1.54 10.41 23.77
N GLU A 122 -2.39 11.43 23.83
CA GLU A 122 -3.22 11.83 22.70
C GLU A 122 -2.40 12.74 21.77
N ALA A 123 -2.19 12.30 20.54
CA ALA A 123 -1.39 13.01 19.55
C ALA A 123 -2.22 13.33 18.31
N SER A 124 -2.15 14.57 17.83
CA SER A 124 -2.80 14.99 16.57
C SER A 124 -2.14 14.42 15.32
N SER A 125 -0.95 13.84 15.45
CA SER A 125 -0.28 13.10 14.39
C SER A 125 0.47 11.89 14.97
N LEU A 126 0.60 10.84 14.17
CA LEU A 126 1.23 9.58 14.59
C LEU A 126 1.95 8.95 13.41
N ASP A 127 3.19 8.50 13.62
CA ASP A 127 3.89 7.60 12.71
C ASP A 127 3.69 6.14 13.16
N MET A 128 3.39 5.27 12.21
CA MET A 128 3.19 3.83 12.42
C MET A 128 4.07 3.04 11.47
N ALA A 129 4.58 1.90 11.94
CA ALA A 129 5.30 0.96 11.09
C ALA A 129 4.29 0.13 10.28
N ILE A 130 4.50 0.03 8.97
CA ILE A 130 3.82 -0.97 8.13
C ILE A 130 4.53 -2.29 8.37
N THR A 131 3.77 -3.30 8.79
CA THR A 131 4.32 -4.59 9.24
C THR A 131 3.88 -5.78 8.41
N GLY A 132 3.02 -5.56 7.43
CA GLY A 132 2.65 -6.55 6.43
C GLY A 132 1.41 -6.13 5.67
N GLY A 133 0.89 -7.06 4.88
CA GLY A 133 -0.32 -6.86 4.13
C GLY A 133 -0.79 -8.11 3.38
N THR A 134 -1.75 -7.93 2.49
CA THR A 134 -2.31 -8.96 1.62
C THR A 134 -2.42 -8.44 0.19
N GLY A 135 -2.74 -9.32 -0.76
CA GLY A 135 -2.89 -8.94 -2.17
C GLY A 135 -1.59 -8.34 -2.72
N ASP A 136 -1.67 -7.17 -3.34
CA ASP A 136 -0.51 -6.44 -3.84
C ASP A 136 0.44 -5.97 -2.73
N PHE A 137 -0.01 -5.95 -1.48
CA PHE A 137 0.77 -5.51 -0.32
C PHE A 137 1.32 -6.67 0.52
N ARG A 138 1.37 -7.90 -0.02
CA ARG A 138 1.73 -9.11 0.74
C ARG A 138 3.08 -9.02 1.48
N ASP A 139 4.04 -8.30 0.92
CA ASP A 139 5.39 -8.12 1.48
C ASP A 139 5.63 -6.70 2.03
N ALA A 140 4.56 -5.89 2.13
CA ALA A 140 4.67 -4.47 2.46
C ALA A 140 5.38 -4.20 3.79
N ARG A 141 6.32 -3.26 3.77
CA ARG A 141 7.01 -2.65 4.91
C ARG A 141 7.04 -1.13 4.73
N GLY A 142 7.54 -0.39 5.71
CA GLY A 142 7.69 1.06 5.64
C GLY A 142 6.92 1.77 6.74
N THR A 143 6.40 2.95 6.44
CA THR A 143 5.79 3.83 7.44
C THR A 143 4.50 4.46 6.96
N VAL A 144 3.56 4.67 7.87
CA VAL A 144 2.38 5.50 7.63
C VAL A 144 2.40 6.65 8.63
N ARG A 145 2.18 7.87 8.14
CA ARG A 145 1.92 9.02 9.00
C ARG A 145 0.44 9.38 8.94
N TYR A 146 -0.16 9.59 10.11
CA TYR A 146 -1.49 10.17 10.30
C TYR A 146 -1.38 11.62 10.72
N TRP A 147 -2.36 12.42 10.31
CA TRP A 147 -2.57 13.80 10.77
C TRP A 147 -4.03 14.04 11.08
N ASP A 148 -4.26 15.01 11.95
CA ASP A 148 -5.59 15.50 12.32
C ASP A 148 -6.48 14.35 12.85
N ILE A 149 -5.87 13.45 13.62
CA ILE A 149 -6.50 12.25 14.19
C ILE A 149 -7.75 12.61 14.99
N ASN A 150 -8.83 11.84 14.81
CA ASN A 150 -10.14 12.04 15.44
C ASN A 150 -10.82 13.37 15.03
N THR A 151 -10.52 13.89 13.84
CA THR A 151 -11.19 15.08 13.28
C THR A 151 -11.74 14.80 11.87
N PRO A 152 -12.67 15.61 11.36
CA PRO A 152 -13.14 15.49 9.97
C PRO A 152 -12.07 15.72 8.90
N GLN A 153 -10.86 16.16 9.29
CA GLN A 153 -9.72 16.38 8.40
C GLN A 153 -8.69 15.25 8.44
N GLU A 154 -8.98 14.16 9.18
CA GLU A 154 -8.05 13.05 9.35
C GLU A 154 -7.57 12.50 8.00
N ARG A 155 -6.26 12.37 7.87
CA ARG A 155 -5.60 11.88 6.67
C ARG A 155 -4.35 11.09 7.01
N LEU A 156 -3.92 10.30 6.04
CA LEU A 156 -2.68 9.55 6.13
C LEU A 156 -1.88 9.57 4.84
N ARG A 157 -0.59 9.29 4.99
CA ARG A 157 0.36 9.08 3.91
C ARG A 157 1.18 7.84 4.24
N ALA A 158 1.05 6.81 3.42
CA ALA A 158 1.84 5.59 3.52
C ALA A 158 3.02 5.68 2.55
N GLU A 159 4.21 5.35 3.04
CA GLU A 159 5.41 5.08 2.24
C GLU A 159 5.69 3.58 2.33
N ILE A 160 5.41 2.87 1.24
CA ILE A 160 5.39 1.41 1.16
C ILE A 160 6.65 0.93 0.43
N LEU A 161 7.32 -0.03 1.06
CA LEU A 161 8.44 -0.79 0.53
C LEU A 161 7.96 -2.22 0.29
N HIS A 162 8.30 -2.79 -0.87
CA HIS A 162 8.01 -4.17 -1.27
C HIS A 162 9.27 -5.03 -1.29
#